data_AF-A0A932K531-F1
#
_entry.id   AF-A0A932K531-F1
#
_cell.length_a   1.000
_cell.length_b   1.000
_cell.length_c   1.000
_cell.angle_alpha   90.00
_cell.angle_beta   90.00
_cell.angle_gamma   90.00
#
_symmetry.space_group_name_H-M   'P 1'
#
loop_
_entity.id
_entity.type
_entity.pdbx_description
1 polymer ?
#
loop_
_entity_poly.entity_id
_entity_poly.type
_entity_poly.pdbx_seq_one_letter_code
_entity_poly.pdbx_strand_id
1 'polypeptide(L)'
;NAGAPVLGAGLAAVLLTALFAAAISYPFFRLRGPYYALATFGLLKLCEELALTLSGLTGGSGGLAISWPENLVQTYFLNVGLVGCTVLTVGLIARSRFGLSLVSIREDEQVARAFGVPVFWGKCAALLVSAALAAALGPIYLGDRLYINPGEMFGLETALMPITMAMLGGSGLLIGPVVGVVFLSLVQELLWTQLGVLRLAALGLVLAGVGLFMANFVG
;
A
#
# COMPACT_ATOMS: atom_id res chain seq x y z
N ASN A 1 -16.33 -5.46 25.32
CA ASN A 1 -16.56 -4.65 24.10
C ASN A 1 -15.27 -3.98 23.61
N ALA A 2 -14.25 -4.78 23.23
CA ALA A 2 -12.94 -4.27 22.78
C ALA A 2 -12.88 -3.92 21.27
N GLY A 3 -13.96 -4.14 20.51
CA GLY A 3 -14.01 -3.84 19.06
C GLY A 3 -14.36 -2.41 18.69
N ALA A 4 -15.07 -1.68 19.56
CA ALA A 4 -15.40 -0.28 19.33
C ALA A 4 -14.17 0.64 19.15
N PRO A 5 -13.07 0.51 19.94
CA PRO A 5 -11.88 1.35 19.74
C PRO A 5 -11.14 1.02 18.44
N VAL A 6 -11.08 -0.27 18.03
CA VAL A 6 -10.39 -0.69 16.81
C VAL A 6 -11.12 -0.22 15.56
N LEU A 7 -12.45 -0.36 15.53
CA LEU A 7 -13.28 0.15 14.43
C LEU A 7 -13.27 1.67 14.37
N GLY A 8 -13.28 2.35 15.53
CA GLY A 8 -13.17 3.81 15.60
C GLY A 8 -11.83 4.32 15.04
N ALA A 9 -10.72 3.67 15.43
CA ALA A 9 -9.39 3.98 14.88
C ALA A 9 -9.31 3.70 13.38
N GLY A 10 -9.90 2.59 12.90
CA GLY A 10 -9.99 2.25 11.48
C GLY A 10 -10.72 3.32 10.67
N LEU A 11 -11.90 3.74 11.11
CA LEU A 11 -12.67 4.78 10.42
C LEU A 11 -11.96 6.13 10.42
N ALA A 12 -11.36 6.53 11.55
CA ALA A 12 -10.57 7.75 11.62
C ALA A 12 -9.36 7.72 10.68
N ALA A 13 -8.64 6.60 10.62
CA ALA A 13 -7.53 6.39 9.69
C ALA A 13 -8.00 6.52 8.24
N VAL A 14 -9.08 5.82 7.85
CA VAL A 14 -9.64 5.88 6.50
C VAL A 14 -10.02 7.31 6.11
N LEU A 15 -10.68 8.06 6.99
CA LEU A 15 -11.10 9.44 6.71
C LEU A 15 -9.88 10.36 6.52
N LEU A 16 -8.89 10.29 7.42
CA LEU A 16 -7.69 11.11 7.33
C LEU A 16 -6.87 10.78 6.07
N THR A 17 -6.69 9.49 5.77
CA THR A 17 -5.96 9.06 4.57
C THR A 17 -6.70 9.42 3.30
N ALA A 18 -8.03 9.30 3.26
CA ALA A 18 -8.83 9.71 2.10
C ALA A 18 -8.73 11.22 1.83
N LEU A 19 -8.77 12.05 2.88
CA LEU A 19 -8.57 13.50 2.75
C LEU A 19 -7.17 13.83 2.21
N PHE A 20 -6.14 13.17 2.76
CA PHE A 20 -4.76 13.35 2.32
C PHE A 20 -4.56 12.90 0.86
N ALA A 21 -5.10 11.74 0.50
CA ALA A 21 -5.06 11.23 -0.87
C ALA A 21 -5.79 12.15 -1.86
N ALA A 22 -6.95 12.69 -1.48
CA ALA A 22 -7.68 13.66 -2.30
C ALA A 22 -6.85 14.95 -2.51
N ALA A 23 -6.24 15.49 -1.46
CA ALA A 23 -5.40 16.68 -1.55
C ALA A 23 -4.19 16.48 -2.48
N ILE A 24 -3.54 15.31 -2.41
CA ILE A 24 -2.33 14.99 -3.17
C ILE A 24 -2.63 14.59 -4.62
N SER A 25 -3.81 14.01 -4.87
CA SER A 25 -4.22 13.55 -6.20
C SER A 25 -4.07 14.64 -7.27
N TYR A 26 -4.39 15.90 -6.94
CA TYR A 26 -4.36 17.00 -7.88
C TYR A 26 -2.95 17.36 -8.39
N PRO A 27 -1.97 17.69 -7.54
CA PRO A 27 -0.61 17.98 -7.99
C PRO A 27 0.08 16.75 -8.59
N PHE A 28 -0.17 15.55 -8.07
CA PHE A 28 0.55 14.34 -8.50
C PHE A 28 0.15 13.89 -9.90
N PHE A 29 -1.15 13.91 -10.23
CA PHE A 29 -1.60 13.48 -11.55
C PHE A 29 -1.27 14.46 -12.68
N ARG A 30 -0.70 15.64 -12.37
CA ARG A 30 -0.14 16.55 -13.37
C ARG A 30 1.25 16.13 -13.85
N LEU A 31 1.97 15.31 -13.07
CA LEU A 31 3.29 14.82 -13.41
C LEU A 31 3.18 13.61 -14.35
N ARG A 32 4.15 13.44 -15.25
CA ARG A 32 4.19 12.34 -16.22
C ARG A 32 5.52 11.62 -16.20
N GLY A 33 5.48 10.30 -16.47
CA GLY A 33 6.67 9.48 -16.62
C GLY A 33 7.56 9.47 -15.36
N PRO A 34 8.89 9.61 -15.50
CA PRO A 34 9.83 9.52 -14.37
C PRO A 34 9.58 10.54 -13.27
N TYR A 35 9.02 11.72 -13.60
CA TYR A 35 8.73 12.76 -12.63
C TYR A 35 7.67 12.35 -11.60
N TYR A 36 6.71 11.49 -11.99
CA TYR A 36 5.70 10.97 -11.06
C TYR A 36 6.32 10.04 -10.01
N ALA A 37 7.26 9.19 -10.42
CA ALA A 37 7.99 8.30 -9.52
C ALA A 37 8.87 9.09 -8.54
N LEU A 38 9.59 10.10 -9.03
CA LEU A 38 10.39 10.99 -8.18
C LEU A 38 9.54 11.74 -7.15
N ALA A 39 8.37 12.25 -7.55
CA ALA A 39 7.48 12.95 -6.64
C ALA A 39 6.88 12.04 -5.56
N THR A 40 6.53 10.79 -5.88
CA THR A 40 6.00 9.82 -4.91
C THR A 40 7.07 9.35 -3.93
N PHE A 41 8.31 9.15 -4.40
CA PHE A 41 9.44 8.90 -3.51
C PHE A 41 9.74 10.11 -2.61
N GLY A 42 9.72 11.32 -3.17
CA GLY A 42 9.89 12.55 -2.40
C GLY A 42 8.81 12.73 -1.34
N LEU A 43 7.55 12.41 -1.66
CA LEU A 43 6.44 12.44 -0.69
C LEU A 43 6.66 11.44 0.45
N LEU A 44 7.11 10.22 0.13
CA LEU A 44 7.44 9.21 1.14
C LEU A 44 8.47 9.75 2.13
N LYS A 45 9.56 10.34 1.63
CA LYS A 45 10.62 10.94 2.47
C LYS A 45 10.16 12.19 3.23
N LEU A 46 9.30 13.00 2.62
CA LEU A 46 8.71 14.15 3.30
C LEU A 46 7.82 13.71 4.45
N CYS A 47 7.01 12.66 4.27
CA CYS A 47 6.21 12.09 5.36
C CYS A 47 7.08 11.48 6.47
N GLU A 48 8.17 10.79 6.12
CA GLU A 48 9.16 10.29 7.09
C GLU A 48 9.75 11.41 7.94
N GLU A 49 10.25 12.48 7.30
CA GLU A 49 10.89 13.60 7.98
C GLU A 49 9.91 14.39 8.86
N LEU A 50 8.68 14.58 8.38
CA LEU A 50 7.61 15.15 9.18
C LEU A 50 7.29 14.27 10.39
N ALA A 51 7.22 12.96 10.21
CA ALA A 51 7.00 12.02 11.30
C ALA A 51 8.17 12.00 12.30
N LEU A 52 9.41 12.26 11.88
CA LEU A 52 10.54 12.40 12.79
C LEU A 52 10.54 13.73 13.54
N THR A 53 10.14 14.81 12.86
CA THR A 53 10.10 16.18 13.41
C THR A 53 8.93 16.38 14.39
N LEU A 54 7.77 15.82 14.11
CA LEU A 54 6.57 15.91 14.95
C LEU A 54 6.63 14.94 16.14
N SER A 55 7.69 15.02 16.93
CA SER A 55 7.95 14.13 18.06
C SER A 55 6.82 14.08 19.10
N GLY A 56 6.04 15.16 19.22
CA GLY A 56 4.87 15.21 20.10
C GLY A 56 3.70 14.32 19.68
N LEU A 57 3.60 13.95 18.39
CA LEU A 57 2.51 13.12 17.87
C LEU A 57 2.96 11.68 17.57
N THR A 58 4.20 11.50 17.11
CA THR A 58 4.74 10.23 16.60
C THR A 58 5.85 9.63 17.47
N GLY A 59 6.25 10.31 18.55
CA GLY A 59 7.43 9.93 19.35
C GLY A 59 8.78 10.20 18.67
N GLY A 60 8.77 10.74 17.43
CA GLY A 60 9.97 11.10 16.68
C GLY A 60 10.85 9.88 16.40
N SER A 61 12.17 10.01 16.58
CA SER A 61 13.11 8.89 16.42
C SER A 61 12.92 7.78 17.46
N GLY A 62 12.31 8.08 18.61
CA GLY A 62 12.07 7.13 19.69
C GLY A 62 10.84 6.23 19.49
N GLY A 63 10.01 6.52 18.49
CA GLY A 63 8.82 5.72 18.18
C GLY A 63 7.72 5.78 19.24
N LEU A 64 6.68 4.95 19.05
CA LEU A 64 5.56 4.81 19.95
C LEU A 64 5.34 3.34 20.31
N ALA A 65 5.14 3.08 21.60
CA ALA A 65 4.61 1.81 22.07
C ALA A 65 3.08 1.86 22.03
N ILE A 66 2.47 0.87 21.39
CA ILE A 66 1.03 0.79 21.16
C ILE A 66 0.46 -0.25 22.11
N SER A 67 -0.44 0.18 22.99
CA SER A 67 -1.22 -0.74 23.82
C SER A 67 -2.41 -1.22 23.01
N TRP A 68 -2.35 -2.47 22.55
CA TRP A 68 -3.40 -3.10 21.75
C TRP A 68 -4.16 -4.14 22.58
N PRO A 69 -5.51 -4.20 22.51
CA PRO A 69 -6.25 -5.22 23.21
C PRO A 69 -5.86 -6.62 22.69
N GLU A 70 -5.35 -7.46 23.58
CA GLU A 70 -4.90 -8.83 23.31
C GLU A 70 -6.09 -9.79 23.08
N ASN A 71 -6.88 -9.56 22.02
CA ASN A 71 -7.88 -10.51 21.59
C ASN A 71 -7.55 -11.03 20.19
N LEU A 72 -6.67 -12.02 20.16
CA LEU A 72 -6.15 -12.66 18.95
C LEU A 72 -7.28 -13.16 18.04
N VAL A 73 -8.34 -13.74 18.62
CA VAL A 73 -9.49 -14.26 17.88
C VAL A 73 -10.23 -13.12 17.18
N GLN A 74 -10.48 -12.02 17.89
CA GLN A 74 -11.17 -10.87 17.32
C GLN A 74 -10.34 -10.21 16.20
N THR A 75 -9.04 -10.00 16.42
CA THR A 75 -8.12 -9.45 15.41
C THR A 75 -8.04 -10.33 14.16
N TYR A 76 -8.00 -11.65 14.34
CA TYR A 76 -8.02 -12.60 13.23
C TYR A 76 -9.28 -12.47 12.37
N PHE A 77 -10.48 -12.47 12.98
CA PHE A 77 -11.73 -12.31 12.24
C PHE A 77 -11.85 -10.93 11.56
N LEU A 78 -11.32 -9.87 12.19
CA LEU A 78 -11.23 -8.54 11.57
C LEU A 78 -10.34 -8.56 10.31
N ASN A 79 -9.15 -9.16 10.39
CA ASN A 79 -8.25 -9.30 9.25
C ASN A 79 -8.88 -10.10 8.12
N VAL A 80 -9.47 -11.27 8.42
CA VAL A 80 -10.17 -12.09 7.42
C VAL A 80 -11.34 -11.33 6.79
N GLY A 81 -12.13 -10.61 7.60
CA GLY A 81 -13.22 -9.77 7.12
C GLY A 81 -12.73 -8.68 6.16
N LEU A 82 -11.62 -8.02 6.49
CA LEU A 82 -11.06 -6.93 5.70
C LEU A 82 -10.41 -7.42 4.40
N VAL A 83 -9.75 -8.58 4.42
CA VAL A 83 -9.30 -9.27 3.20
C VAL A 83 -10.50 -9.62 2.32
N GLY A 84 -11.57 -10.17 2.90
CA GLY A 84 -12.82 -10.44 2.19
C GLY A 84 -13.41 -9.19 1.55
N CYS A 85 -13.53 -8.09 2.31
CA CYS A 85 -13.99 -6.80 1.81
C CYS A 85 -13.12 -6.25 0.67
N THR A 86 -11.80 -6.41 0.76
CA THR A 86 -10.84 -6.00 -0.27
C THR A 86 -11.05 -6.80 -1.56
N VAL A 87 -11.12 -8.13 -1.47
CA VAL A 87 -11.35 -9.00 -2.64
C VAL A 87 -12.70 -8.69 -3.28
N LEU A 88 -13.75 -8.51 -2.47
CA LEU A 88 -15.09 -8.16 -2.96
C LEU A 88 -15.11 -6.80 -3.67
N THR A 89 -14.56 -5.76 -3.04
CA THR A 89 -14.53 -4.41 -3.63
C THR A 89 -13.74 -4.38 -4.93
N VAL A 90 -12.55 -4.97 -4.97
CA VAL A 90 -11.75 -5.05 -6.21
C VAL A 90 -12.46 -5.90 -7.27
N GLY A 91 -13.10 -7.01 -6.89
CA GLY A 91 -13.87 -7.85 -7.81
C GLY A 91 -15.09 -7.15 -8.40
N LEU A 92 -15.81 -6.34 -7.61
CA LEU A 92 -16.91 -5.51 -8.09
C LEU A 92 -16.42 -4.40 -9.03
N ILE A 93 -15.31 -3.74 -8.68
CA ILE A 93 -14.70 -2.71 -9.52
C ILE A 93 -14.28 -3.31 -10.86
N ALA A 94 -13.59 -4.46 -10.86
CA ALA A 94 -13.13 -5.13 -12.07
C ALA A 94 -14.26 -5.48 -13.05
N ARG A 95 -15.46 -5.78 -12.54
CA ARG A 95 -16.65 -6.11 -13.35
C ARG A 95 -17.49 -4.87 -13.74
N SER A 96 -17.16 -3.70 -13.21
CA SER A 96 -17.95 -2.48 -13.41
C SER A 96 -17.46 -1.65 -14.61
N ARG A 97 -18.30 -0.71 -15.07
CA ARG A 97 -17.90 0.30 -16.08
C ARG A 97 -16.72 1.16 -15.59
N PHE A 98 -16.61 1.37 -14.29
CA PHE A 98 -15.48 2.06 -13.68
C PHE A 98 -14.18 1.27 -13.86
N GLY A 99 -14.18 -0.05 -13.63
CA GLY A 99 -13.03 -0.91 -13.89
C GLY A 99 -12.59 -0.89 -15.36
N LEU A 100 -13.54 -0.97 -16.30
CA LEU A 100 -13.25 -0.82 -17.73
C LEU A 100 -12.60 0.52 -18.07
N SER A 101 -13.03 1.61 -17.42
CA SER A 101 -12.40 2.92 -17.59
C SER A 101 -10.97 2.98 -17.03
N LEU A 102 -10.67 2.24 -15.96
CA LEU A 102 -9.31 2.13 -15.43
C LEU A 102 -8.39 1.33 -16.35
N VAL A 103 -8.92 0.27 -16.97
CA VAL A 103 -8.18 -0.51 -17.98
C VAL A 103 -7.84 0.36 -19.18
N SER A 104 -8.78 1.16 -19.71
CA SER A 104 -8.47 2.05 -20.84
C SER A 104 -7.44 3.13 -20.47
N ILE A 105 -7.51 3.69 -19.26
CA ILE A 105 -6.49 4.63 -18.76
C ILE A 105 -5.11 3.97 -18.64
N ARG A 106 -5.06 2.68 -18.28
CA ARG A 106 -3.81 1.91 -18.13
C ARG A 106 -3.13 1.65 -19.48
N GLU A 107 -3.90 1.36 -20.53
CA GLU A 107 -3.38 1.09 -21.87
C GLU A 107 -2.78 2.35 -22.50
N ASP A 108 -3.59 3.41 -22.63
CA ASP A 108 -3.12 4.70 -23.11
C ASP A 108 -4.01 5.82 -22.57
N GLU A 109 -3.42 6.63 -21.70
CA GLU A 109 -4.10 7.75 -21.06
C GLU A 109 -4.56 8.82 -22.06
N GLN A 110 -3.76 9.09 -23.10
CA GLN A 110 -4.08 10.11 -24.11
C GLN A 110 -5.24 9.64 -24.99
N VAL A 111 -5.22 8.37 -25.39
CA VAL A 111 -6.29 7.75 -26.18
C VAL A 111 -7.58 7.68 -25.35
N ALA A 112 -7.53 7.21 -24.10
CA ALA A 112 -8.70 7.17 -23.23
C ALA A 112 -9.36 8.54 -23.06
N ARG A 113 -8.55 9.60 -22.95
CA ARG A 113 -9.03 10.99 -22.85
C ARG A 113 -9.69 11.46 -24.15
N ALA A 114 -9.15 11.07 -25.31
CA ALA A 114 -9.76 11.38 -26.61
C ALA A 114 -11.14 10.72 -26.78
N PHE A 115 -11.35 9.54 -26.19
CA PHE A 115 -12.64 8.85 -26.14
C PHE A 115 -13.58 9.34 -25.02
N GLY A 116 -13.27 10.45 -24.36
CA GLY A 116 -14.14 11.09 -23.36
C GLY A 116 -14.09 10.45 -21.97
N VAL A 117 -13.13 9.57 -21.67
CA VAL A 117 -12.96 9.01 -20.33
C VAL A 117 -12.41 10.10 -19.40
N PRO A 118 -13.07 10.38 -18.25
CA PRO A 118 -12.59 11.38 -17.30
C PRO A 118 -11.39 10.85 -16.50
N VAL A 119 -10.21 10.87 -17.12
CA VAL A 119 -8.96 10.27 -16.59
C VAL A 119 -8.65 10.71 -15.16
N PHE A 120 -8.76 12.01 -14.88
CA PHE A 120 -8.45 12.56 -13.56
C PHE A 120 -9.31 11.93 -12.46
N TRP A 121 -10.63 11.90 -12.68
CA TRP A 121 -11.58 11.33 -11.73
C TRP A 121 -11.42 9.80 -11.62
N GLY A 122 -11.10 9.13 -12.73
CA GLY A 122 -10.75 7.71 -12.74
C GLY A 122 -9.58 7.39 -11.81
N LYS A 123 -8.44 8.08 -12.00
CA LYS A 123 -7.25 7.92 -11.17
C LYS A 123 -7.48 8.33 -9.72
N CYS A 124 -8.21 9.42 -9.47
CA CYS A 124 -8.52 9.89 -8.13
C CYS A 124 -9.38 8.89 -7.35
N ALA A 125 -10.44 8.37 -7.96
CA ALA A 125 -11.28 7.34 -7.35
C ALA A 125 -10.48 6.05 -7.09
N ALA A 126 -9.63 5.62 -8.02
CA ALA A 126 -8.77 4.45 -7.83
C ALA A 126 -7.77 4.64 -6.67
N LEU A 127 -7.17 5.84 -6.55
CA LEU A 127 -6.29 6.19 -5.44
C LEU A 127 -7.05 6.19 -4.11
N LEU A 128 -8.23 6.81 -4.05
CA LEU A 128 -9.04 6.89 -2.84
C LEU A 128 -9.49 5.51 -2.34
N VAL A 129 -9.96 4.64 -3.25
CA VAL A 129 -10.36 3.27 -2.88
C VAL A 129 -9.15 2.48 -2.36
N SER A 130 -8.02 2.55 -3.05
CA SER A 130 -6.80 1.85 -2.64
C SER A 130 -6.29 2.36 -1.28
N ALA A 131 -6.27 3.68 -1.10
CA ALA A 131 -5.84 4.32 0.14
C ALA A 131 -6.78 4.00 1.31
N ALA A 132 -8.09 3.96 1.09
CA ALA A 132 -9.07 3.59 2.12
C ALA A 132 -8.90 2.13 2.57
N LEU A 133 -8.71 1.19 1.63
CA LEU A 133 -8.49 -0.22 1.96
C LEU A 133 -7.18 -0.41 2.73
N ALA A 134 -6.10 0.26 2.33
CA ALA A 134 -4.83 0.22 3.04
C ALA A 134 -4.90 0.88 4.43
N ALA A 135 -5.57 2.03 4.55
CA ALA A 135 -5.72 2.74 5.83
C ALA A 135 -6.53 1.96 6.86
N ALA A 136 -7.54 1.19 6.41
CA ALA A 136 -8.34 0.35 7.29
C ALA A 136 -7.51 -0.78 7.93
N LEU A 137 -6.47 -1.27 7.26
CA LEU A 137 -5.52 -2.26 7.78
C LEU A 137 -4.51 -1.67 8.76
N GLY A 138 -4.21 -0.37 8.65
CA GLY A 138 -3.17 0.31 9.42
C GLY A 138 -3.25 0.06 10.93
N PRO A 139 -4.38 0.34 11.61
CA PRO A 139 -4.52 0.10 13.04
C PRO A 139 -4.28 -1.36 13.44
N ILE A 140 -4.74 -2.32 12.64
CA ILE A 140 -4.54 -3.74 12.92
C ILE A 140 -3.06 -4.11 12.81
N TYR A 141 -2.40 -3.64 11.74
CA TYR A 141 -0.96 -3.83 11.53
C TYR A 141 -0.10 -3.24 12.66
N LEU A 142 -0.54 -2.12 13.23
CA LEU A 142 0.08 -1.48 14.39
C LEU A 142 -0.12 -2.31 15.67
N GLY A 143 -1.33 -2.86 15.84
CA GLY A 143 -1.67 -3.73 16.95
C GLY A 143 -0.80 -4.99 17.04
N ASP A 144 -0.44 -5.55 15.88
CA ASP A 144 0.38 -6.76 15.81
C ASP A 144 1.87 -6.50 16.13
N ARG A 145 2.37 -5.28 15.93
CA ARG A 145 3.79 -4.95 16.19
C ARG A 145 4.07 -4.35 17.56
N LEU A 146 3.08 -3.78 18.24
CA LEU A 146 3.16 -3.16 19.59
C LEU A 146 4.19 -2.02 19.75
N TYR A 147 5.07 -1.82 18.78
CA TYR A 147 6.05 -0.75 18.70
C TYR A 147 6.19 -0.30 17.25
N ILE A 148 6.28 1.01 17.05
CA ILE A 148 6.42 1.63 15.74
C ILE A 148 7.46 2.74 15.78
N ASN A 149 8.31 2.81 14.76
CA ASN A 149 9.18 3.95 14.51
C ASN A 149 8.92 4.50 13.08
N PRO A 150 9.09 5.82 12.86
CA PRO A 150 8.89 6.41 11.53
C PRO A 150 9.81 5.81 10.45
N GLY A 151 11.06 5.49 10.79
CA GLY A 151 12.05 4.99 9.83
C GLY A 151 11.68 3.64 9.19
N GLU A 152 11.03 2.74 9.92
CA GLU A 152 10.57 1.46 9.33
C GLU A 152 9.28 1.64 8.53
N MET A 153 8.38 2.51 8.99
CA MET A 153 7.05 2.67 8.40
C MET A 153 7.05 3.42 7.09
N PHE A 154 7.91 4.45 7.00
CA PHE A 154 8.16 5.20 5.77
C PHE A 154 9.41 4.70 5.05
N GLY A 155 9.93 3.53 5.46
CA GLY A 155 11.06 2.87 4.83
C GLY A 155 10.77 2.49 3.39
N LEU A 156 11.80 2.56 2.55
CA LEU A 156 11.69 2.21 1.13
C LEU A 156 11.29 0.74 0.95
N GLU A 157 11.77 -0.15 1.81
CA GLU A 157 11.39 -1.56 1.84
C GLU A 157 9.87 -1.73 2.02
N THR A 158 9.29 -1.07 3.02
CA THR A 158 7.85 -1.11 3.32
C THR A 158 7.01 -0.53 2.17
N ALA A 159 7.49 0.51 1.50
CA ALA A 159 6.81 1.10 0.35
C ALA A 159 6.88 0.23 -0.91
N LEU A 160 8.02 -0.43 -1.15
CA LEU A 160 8.24 -1.24 -2.35
C LEU A 160 7.66 -2.66 -2.23
N MET A 161 7.60 -3.25 -1.03
CA MET A 161 7.12 -4.62 -0.82
C MET A 161 5.73 -4.89 -1.43
N PRO A 162 4.68 -4.09 -1.16
CA PRO A 162 3.36 -4.36 -1.73
C PRO A 162 3.35 -4.26 -3.25
N ILE A 163 4.15 -3.34 -3.80
CA ILE A 163 4.30 -3.15 -5.25
C ILE A 163 4.95 -4.39 -5.86
N THR A 164 6.03 -4.90 -5.26
CA THR A 164 6.73 -6.08 -5.77
C THR A 164 5.92 -7.36 -5.61
N MET A 165 5.17 -7.51 -4.51
CA MET A 165 4.19 -8.60 -4.33
C MET A 165 3.13 -8.57 -5.41
N ALA A 166 2.53 -7.41 -5.71
CA ALA A 166 1.54 -7.29 -6.76
C ALA A 166 2.12 -7.52 -8.16
N MET A 167 3.33 -7.02 -8.43
CA MET A 167 4.01 -7.19 -9.71
C MET A 167 4.41 -8.65 -9.97
N LEU A 168 5.02 -9.31 -8.98
CA LEU A 168 5.45 -10.71 -9.08
C LEU A 168 4.25 -11.66 -9.25
N GLY A 169 3.14 -11.34 -8.61
CA GLY A 169 1.88 -12.06 -8.77
C GLY A 169 1.23 -11.94 -10.14
N GLY A 170 1.53 -10.86 -10.88
CA GLY A 170 0.93 -10.56 -12.18
C GLY A 170 -0.36 -9.72 -12.09
N SER A 171 -0.58 -8.89 -13.11
CA SER A 171 -1.57 -7.80 -13.11
C SER A 171 -2.89 -8.13 -13.85
N GLY A 172 -3.09 -9.39 -14.24
CA GLY A 172 -4.22 -9.84 -15.07
C GLY A 172 -5.36 -10.52 -14.33
N LEU A 173 -5.09 -11.18 -13.18
CA LEU A 173 -6.10 -11.85 -12.36
C LEU A 173 -6.01 -11.41 -10.91
N LEU A 174 -7.16 -11.38 -10.22
CA LEU A 174 -7.24 -11.10 -8.77
C LEU A 174 -6.40 -12.07 -7.92
N ILE A 175 -6.17 -13.29 -8.43
CA ILE A 175 -5.37 -14.33 -7.76
C ILE A 175 -3.87 -14.00 -7.83
N GLY A 176 -3.43 -13.23 -8.83
CA GLY A 176 -2.03 -12.91 -9.04
C GLY A 176 -1.38 -12.30 -7.78
N PRO A 177 -1.85 -11.14 -7.29
CA PRO A 177 -1.30 -10.51 -6.09
C PRO A 177 -1.30 -11.44 -4.86
N VAL A 178 -2.28 -12.33 -4.72
CA VAL A 178 -2.33 -13.30 -3.61
C VAL A 178 -1.17 -14.28 -3.69
N VAL A 179 -0.89 -14.82 -4.88
CA VAL A 179 0.26 -15.71 -5.09
C VAL A 179 1.58 -14.97 -4.86
N GLY A 180 1.68 -13.72 -5.31
CA GLY A 180 2.86 -12.90 -5.12
C GLY A 180 3.15 -12.58 -3.65
N VAL A 181 2.12 -12.27 -2.86
CA VAL A 181 2.23 -12.11 -1.40
C VAL A 181 2.70 -13.41 -0.75
N VAL A 182 2.05 -14.54 -1.02
CA VAL A 182 2.42 -15.84 -0.43
C VAL A 182 3.87 -16.19 -0.74
N PHE A 183 4.30 -16.03 -2.00
CA PHE A 183 5.65 -16.34 -2.41
C PHE A 183 6.69 -15.43 -1.73
N LEU A 184 6.53 -14.10 -1.82
CA LEU A 184 7.50 -13.17 -1.24
C LEU A 184 7.51 -13.21 0.29
N SER A 185 6.37 -13.44 0.94
CA SER A 185 6.34 -13.62 2.39
C SER A 185 7.11 -14.86 2.84
N LEU A 186 6.99 -15.98 2.12
CA LEU A 186 7.82 -17.16 2.39
C LEU A 186 9.31 -16.87 2.20
N VAL A 187 9.67 -16.20 1.10
CA VAL A 187 11.06 -15.79 0.85
C VAL A 187 11.56 -14.91 1.99
N GLN A 188 10.79 -13.92 2.43
CA GLN A 188 11.15 -13.06 3.57
C GLN A 188 11.37 -13.84 4.85
N GLU A 189 10.49 -14.78 5.17
CA GLU A 189 10.61 -15.62 6.37
C GLU A 189 11.87 -16.49 6.32
N LEU A 190 12.18 -17.08 5.16
CA LEU A 190 13.42 -17.83 4.96
C LEU A 190 14.67 -16.94 5.09
N LEU A 191 14.65 -15.73 4.52
CA LEU A 191 15.75 -14.78 4.64
C LEU A 191 15.92 -14.33 6.10
N TRP A 192 14.82 -14.12 6.81
CA TRP A 192 14.83 -13.72 8.22
C TRP A 192 15.47 -14.78 9.10
N THR A 193 15.14 -16.04 8.88
CA THR A 193 15.67 -17.18 9.66
C THR A 193 17.13 -17.50 9.34
N GLN A 194 17.59 -17.26 8.10
CA GLN A 194 18.91 -17.72 7.64
C GLN A 194 20.01 -16.64 7.62
N LEU A 195 19.66 -15.37 7.36
CA LEU A 195 20.65 -14.37 6.91
C LEU A 195 20.87 -13.17 7.83
N GLY A 196 20.17 -13.06 8.97
CA GLY A 196 20.45 -12.06 10.02
C GLY A 196 20.77 -10.66 9.47
N VAL A 197 22.04 -10.24 9.60
CA VAL A 197 22.56 -8.91 9.17
C VAL A 197 22.53 -8.72 7.64
N LEU A 198 22.71 -9.78 6.84
CA LEU A 198 22.71 -9.73 5.37
C LEU A 198 21.30 -9.66 4.77
N ARG A 199 20.25 -9.75 5.60
CA ARG A 199 18.85 -9.78 5.16
C ARG A 199 18.48 -8.59 4.28
N LEU A 200 18.85 -7.36 4.67
CA LEU A 200 18.49 -6.15 3.92
C LEU A 200 19.15 -6.11 2.53
N ALA A 201 20.41 -6.54 2.45
CA ALA A 201 21.13 -6.63 1.17
C ALA A 201 20.51 -7.71 0.28
N ALA A 202 20.18 -8.87 0.84
CA ALA A 202 19.52 -9.97 0.13
C ALA A 202 18.12 -9.57 -0.36
N LEU A 203 17.32 -8.89 0.47
CA LEU A 203 16.01 -8.36 0.08
C LEU A 203 16.13 -7.31 -1.03
N GLY A 204 17.09 -6.39 -0.94
CA GLY A 204 17.38 -5.42 -2.00
C GLY A 204 17.71 -6.09 -3.34
N LEU A 205 18.51 -7.16 -3.31
CA LEU A 205 18.81 -7.97 -4.50
C LEU A 205 17.58 -8.69 -5.06
N VAL A 206 16.72 -9.24 -4.21
CA VAL A 206 15.45 -9.86 -4.65
C VAL A 206 14.56 -8.81 -5.32
N LEU A 207 14.39 -7.64 -4.70
CA LEU A 207 13.59 -6.55 -5.27
C LEU A 207 14.16 -6.08 -6.62
N ALA A 208 15.49 -5.91 -6.71
CA ALA A 208 16.15 -5.54 -7.96
C ALA A 208 15.99 -6.61 -9.04
N GLY A 209 16.13 -7.89 -8.67
CA GLY A 209 15.95 -9.03 -9.58
C GLY A 209 14.53 -9.13 -10.13
N VAL A 210 13.51 -8.96 -9.27
CA VAL A 210 12.11 -8.93 -9.70
C VAL A 210 11.86 -7.73 -10.62
N GLY A 211 12.40 -6.56 -10.29
CA GLY A 211 12.29 -5.36 -11.13
C GLY A 211 12.90 -5.57 -12.53
N LEU A 212 14.09 -6.16 -12.61
CA LEU A 212 14.77 -6.46 -13.88
C LEU A 212 14.04 -7.51 -14.71
N PHE A 213 13.57 -8.58 -14.08
CA PHE A 213 12.81 -9.62 -14.77
C PHE A 213 11.54 -9.04 -15.40
N MET A 214 10.81 -8.19 -14.66
CA MET A 214 9.60 -7.55 -15.16
C MET A 214 9.88 -6.50 -16.23
N ALA A 215 10.96 -5.72 -16.11
CA ALA A 215 11.36 -4.76 -17.14
C ALA A 215 11.57 -5.44 -18.51
N ASN A 216 12.06 -6.68 -18.51
CA ASN A 216 12.23 -7.49 -19.72
C ASN A 216 10.93 -8.08 -20.28
N PHE A 217 9.82 -8.09 -19.53
CA PHE A 217 8.51 -8.56 -19.99
C PHE A 217 7.58 -7.45 -20.49
N VAL A 218 7.88 -6.19 -20.17
CA VAL A 218 7.05 -5.01 -20.51
C VAL A 218 7.63 -4.21 -21.68
N GLY A 219 8.88 -4.48 -22.09
CA GLY A 219 9.49 -3.95 -23.31
C GLY A 219 9.20 -4.83 -24.53
#